data_AF-A0A8J4SVG8-F1
#
_entry.id   AF-A0A8J4SVG8-F1
#
_cell.length_a   1.000
_cell.length_b   1.000
_cell.length_c   1.000
_cell.angle_alpha   90.00
_cell.angle_beta   90.00
_cell.angle_gamma   90.00
#
_symmetry.space_group_name_H-M   'P 1'
#
loop_
_entity.id
_entity.type
_entity.pdbx_description
1 polymer ?
#
loop_
_entity_poly.entity_id
_entity_poly.type
_entity_poly.pdbx_seq_one_letter_code
_entity_poly.pdbx_strand_id
1 'polypeptide(L)'
;MGESTELSTLSSQLQSAAKLLKRLTILATNPYSDIRLAALKVVCALSTQPWGARLLLDQPGCMEYLLNRNTEVGLQETPQLMQTKYEIVSNVLSTSESSKRYELSEFLVLLRPEQVACLRLYVKEGVWGVQQAQSAVAMEPG
;
A
#
# COMPACT_ATOMS: atom_id res chain seq x y z
N MET A 1 34.40 -18.64 0.24
CA MET A 1 33.30 -19.49 0.74
C MET A 1 32.26 -18.73 1.59
N GLY A 2 32.57 -17.58 2.20
CA GLY A 2 31.61 -16.78 2.99
C GLY A 2 30.51 -16.11 2.16
N GLU A 3 30.86 -15.36 1.10
CA GLU A 3 29.90 -14.57 0.31
C GLU A 3 28.78 -15.39 -0.35
N SER A 4 29.09 -16.59 -0.86
CA SER A 4 28.09 -17.46 -1.50
C SER A 4 27.03 -17.97 -0.51
N THR A 5 27.39 -18.11 0.77
CA THR A 5 26.49 -18.58 1.82
C THR A 5 25.57 -17.45 2.30
N GLU A 6 26.11 -16.23 2.43
CA GLU A 6 25.34 -15.04 2.80
C GLU A 6 24.31 -14.66 1.73
N LEU A 7 24.69 -14.67 0.46
CA LEU A 7 23.76 -14.41 -0.66
C LEU A 7 22.61 -15.43 -0.70
N SER A 8 22.90 -16.71 -0.44
CA SER A 8 21.87 -17.76 -0.39
C SER A 8 20.88 -17.55 0.77
N THR A 9 21.38 -17.07 1.90
CA THR A 9 20.57 -16.81 3.10
C THR A 9 19.66 -15.61 2.89
N LEU A 10 20.19 -14.51 2.32
CA LEU A 10 19.41 -13.33 1.96
C LEU A 10 18.30 -13.70 0.97
N SER A 11 18.61 -14.48 -0.07
CA SER A 11 17.61 -14.95 -1.04
C SER A 11 16.46 -15.72 -0.38
N SER A 12 16.78 -16.64 0.55
CA SER A 12 15.79 -17.39 1.32
C SER A 12 14.91 -16.50 2.22
N GLN A 13 15.51 -15.50 2.85
CA GLN A 13 14.80 -14.52 3.68
C GLN A 13 13.83 -13.67 2.85
N LEU A 14 14.27 -13.16 1.69
CA LEU A 14 13.39 -12.41 0.78
C LEU A 14 12.21 -13.26 0.30
N GLN A 15 12.44 -14.53 -0.06
CA GLN A 15 11.36 -15.43 -0.45
C GLN A 15 10.36 -15.67 0.68
N SER A 16 10.85 -15.79 1.92
CA SER A 16 10.01 -15.97 3.10
C SER A 16 9.18 -14.71 3.39
N ALA A 17 9.79 -13.53 3.27
CA ALA A 17 9.10 -12.25 3.40
C ALA A 17 8.02 -12.05 2.33
N ALA A 18 8.30 -12.40 1.07
CA ALA A 18 7.32 -12.34 -0.02
C ALA A 18 6.13 -13.27 0.23
N LYS A 19 6.37 -14.50 0.70
CA LYS A 19 5.30 -15.44 1.09
C LYS A 19 4.44 -14.91 2.23
N LEU A 20 5.07 -14.31 3.25
CA LEU A 20 4.36 -13.67 4.34
C LEU A 20 3.49 -12.52 3.85
N LEU A 21 4.05 -11.63 3.01
CA LEU A 21 3.31 -10.51 2.46
C LEU A 21 2.11 -10.98 1.64
N LYS A 22 2.28 -12.01 0.80
CA LYS A 22 1.16 -12.61 0.06
C LYS A 22 0.03 -13.05 1.00
N ARG A 23 0.35 -13.70 2.12
CA ARG A 23 -0.65 -14.09 3.12
C ARG A 23 -1.33 -12.87 3.76
N LEU A 24 -0.57 -11.83 4.10
CA LEU A 24 -1.11 -10.58 4.63
C LEU A 24 -2.06 -9.90 3.64
N THR A 25 -1.71 -9.86 2.34
CA THR A 25 -2.60 -9.27 1.31
C THR A 25 -3.89 -10.07 1.14
N ILE A 26 -3.87 -11.39 1.31
CA ILE A 26 -5.09 -12.22 1.33
C ILE A 26 -5.95 -11.86 2.55
N LEU A 27 -5.34 -11.74 3.74
CA LEU A 27 -6.06 -11.34 4.96
C LEU A 27 -6.60 -9.90 4.88
N ALA A 28 -5.94 -9.01 4.14
CA ALA A 28 -6.45 -7.67 3.85
C ALA A 28 -7.69 -7.66 2.94
N THR A 29 -8.12 -8.81 2.42
CA THR A 29 -9.40 -8.96 1.68
C THR A 29 -10.42 -9.80 2.44
N ASN A 30 -10.17 -10.09 3.72
CA ASN A 30 -11.05 -10.91 4.54
C ASN A 30 -12.44 -10.25 4.71
N PRO A 31 -13.55 -11.02 4.77
CA PRO A 31 -14.89 -10.48 5.02
C PRO A 31 -15.05 -9.87 6.43
N TYR A 32 -14.26 -10.31 7.41
CA TYR A 32 -14.28 -9.77 8.77
C TYR A 32 -13.37 -8.53 8.84
N SER A 33 -13.97 -7.38 9.14
CA SER A 33 -13.31 -6.07 9.06
C SER A 33 -12.18 -5.88 10.07
N ASP A 34 -12.24 -6.56 11.21
CA ASP A 34 -11.20 -6.58 12.25
C ASP A 34 -9.93 -7.32 11.77
N ILE A 35 -10.08 -8.52 11.20
CA ILE A 35 -8.98 -9.29 10.61
C ILE A 35 -8.36 -8.50 9.45
N ARG A 36 -9.23 -7.92 8.61
CA ARG A 36 -8.83 -7.08 7.49
C ARG A 36 -7.98 -5.90 7.95
N LEU A 37 -8.46 -5.13 8.93
CA LEU A 37 -7.78 -3.96 9.46
C LEU A 37 -6.45 -4.34 10.11
N ALA A 38 -6.40 -5.44 10.86
CA ALA A 38 -5.16 -5.93 11.47
C ALA A 38 -4.11 -6.26 10.40
N ALA A 39 -4.49 -6.96 9.32
CA ALA A 39 -3.58 -7.25 8.22
C ALA A 39 -3.08 -5.98 7.52
N LEU A 40 -3.97 -5.02 7.26
CA LEU A 40 -3.61 -3.73 6.66
C LEU A 40 -2.66 -2.92 7.54
N LYS A 41 -2.81 -2.94 8.87
CA LYS A 41 -1.87 -2.27 9.79
C LYS A 41 -0.46 -2.86 9.72
N VAL A 42 -0.33 -4.18 9.59
CA VAL A 42 0.98 -4.82 9.37
C VAL A 42 1.57 -4.36 8.04
N VAL A 43 0.77 -4.37 6.97
CA VAL A 43 1.19 -3.86 5.65
C VAL A 43 1.62 -2.39 5.72
N CYS A 44 0.91 -1.57 6.49
CA CYS A 44 1.24 -0.16 6.73
C CYS A 44 2.62 -0.02 7.39
N ALA A 45 2.90 -0.79 8.45
CA ALA A 45 4.22 -0.79 9.06
C ALA A 45 5.34 -1.17 8.06
N LEU A 46 5.11 -2.20 7.24
CA LEU A 46 6.06 -2.64 6.22
C LEU A 46 6.32 -1.57 5.15
N SER A 47 5.31 -0.81 4.76
CA SER A 47 5.42 0.23 3.72
C SER A 47 6.37 1.38 4.06
N THR A 48 6.71 1.55 5.35
CA THR A 48 7.70 2.53 5.82
C THR A 48 9.15 2.09 5.59
N GLN A 49 9.36 0.81 5.28
CA GLN A 49 10.68 0.23 5.09
C GLN A 49 10.94 0.04 3.59
N PRO A 50 12.14 0.38 3.05
CA PRO A 50 12.40 0.27 1.62
C PRO A 50 12.20 -1.16 1.06
N TRP A 51 12.64 -2.18 1.79
CA TRP A 51 12.43 -3.57 1.42
C TRP A 51 10.94 -3.96 1.45
N GLY A 52 10.16 -3.41 2.39
CA GLY A 52 8.72 -3.68 2.51
C GLY A 52 7.94 -3.00 1.41
N ALA A 53 8.23 -1.73 1.12
CA ALA A 53 7.66 -1.00 -0.01
C ALA A 53 7.96 -1.70 -1.35
N ARG A 54 9.19 -2.20 -1.54
CA ARG A 54 9.55 -2.99 -2.72
C ARG A 54 8.72 -4.28 -2.82
N LEU A 55 8.60 -5.05 -1.74
CA LEU A 55 7.77 -6.26 -1.73
C LEU A 55 6.29 -5.97 -2.06
N LEU A 56 5.74 -4.84 -1.60
CA LEU A 56 4.38 -4.42 -1.93
C LEU A 56 4.21 -4.13 -3.43
N LEU A 57 5.19 -3.47 -4.03
CA LEU A 57 5.19 -3.16 -5.46
C LEU A 57 5.39 -4.41 -6.33
N ASP A 58 6.19 -5.37 -5.87
CA ASP A 58 6.47 -6.62 -6.57
C ASP A 58 5.32 -7.64 -6.43
N GLN A 59 4.43 -7.49 -5.45
CA GLN A 59 3.30 -8.38 -5.21
C GLN A 59 2.14 -8.07 -6.17
N PRO A 60 1.77 -8.98 -7.08
CA PRO A 60 0.71 -8.74 -8.07
C PRO A 60 -0.64 -8.43 -7.42
N GLY A 61 -1.34 -7.41 -7.93
CA GLY A 61 -2.66 -7.03 -7.44
C GLY A 61 -2.65 -6.21 -6.14
N CYS A 62 -1.50 -6.08 -5.47
CA CYS A 62 -1.42 -5.39 -4.19
C CYS A 62 -1.71 -3.90 -4.33
N MET A 63 -1.04 -3.22 -5.27
CA MET A 63 -1.23 -1.78 -5.48
C MET A 63 -2.61 -1.47 -6.09
N GLU A 64 -3.12 -2.32 -6.97
CA GLU A 64 -4.46 -2.19 -7.54
C GLU A 64 -5.53 -2.26 -6.45
N TYR A 65 -5.40 -3.20 -5.52
CA TYR A 65 -6.26 -3.27 -4.35
C TYR A 65 -6.09 -2.03 -3.47
N LEU A 66 -4.86 -1.61 -3.15
CA LEU A 66 -4.58 -0.46 -2.28
C LEU A 66 -5.12 0.88 -2.84
N LEU A 67 -5.04 1.07 -4.16
CA LEU A 67 -5.51 2.28 -4.84
C LEU A 67 -7.03 2.27 -5.08
N ASN A 68 -7.69 1.12 -5.00
CA ASN A 68 -9.13 1.03 -5.20
C ASN A 68 -9.92 1.38 -3.94
N ARG A 69 -10.50 2.58 -3.88
CA ARG A 69 -11.30 3.07 -2.75
C ARG A 69 -12.61 2.31 -2.53
N ASN A 70 -13.07 1.55 -3.51
CA ASN A 70 -14.37 0.86 -3.44
C ASN A 70 -14.30 -0.48 -2.72
N THR A 71 -13.11 -1.00 -2.38
CA THR A 71 -12.97 -2.35 -1.80
C THR A 71 -13.37 -2.45 -0.33
N GLU A 72 -13.55 -1.31 0.33
CA GLU A 72 -13.90 -1.24 1.76
C GLU A 72 -15.34 -0.77 2.00
N VAL A 73 -16.03 -0.33 0.95
CA VAL A 73 -17.40 0.21 1.04
C VAL A 73 -18.35 -0.84 1.60
N GLY A 74 -19.14 -0.46 2.60
CA GLY A 74 -20.13 -1.33 3.23
C GLY A 74 -19.59 -2.20 4.38
N LEU A 75 -18.31 -2.08 4.73
CA LEU A 75 -17.73 -2.72 5.90
C LEU A 75 -17.92 -1.87 7.16
N GLN A 76 -18.03 -2.49 8.32
CA GLN A 76 -18.22 -1.80 9.60
C GLN A 76 -17.09 -0.79 9.89
N GLU A 77 -15.84 -1.16 9.62
CA GLU A 77 -14.65 -0.34 9.85
C GLU A 77 -14.21 0.45 8.60
N THR A 78 -15.14 0.82 7.71
CA THR A 78 -14.81 1.48 6.42
C THR A 78 -13.85 2.68 6.61
N PRO A 79 -14.09 3.64 7.53
CA PRO A 79 -13.20 4.80 7.68
C PRO A 79 -11.75 4.41 8.04
N GLN A 80 -11.57 3.47 8.97
CA GLN A 80 -10.27 2.99 9.44
C GLN A 80 -9.53 2.22 8.35
N LEU A 81 -10.26 1.37 7.61
CA LEU A 81 -9.71 0.61 6.48
C LEU A 81 -9.24 1.56 5.37
N MET A 82 -10.06 2.53 5.01
CA MET A 82 -9.75 3.54 4.00
C MET A 82 -8.55 4.41 4.41
N GLN A 83 -8.53 4.87 5.67
CA GLN A 83 -7.42 5.61 6.23
C GLN A 83 -6.12 4.80 6.19
N THR A 84 -6.15 3.53 6.58
CA THR A 84 -4.96 2.66 6.59
C THR A 84 -4.44 2.44 5.16
N LYS A 85 -5.32 2.24 4.17
CA LYS A 85 -4.92 2.14 2.76
C LYS A 85 -4.28 3.42 2.24
N TYR A 86 -4.84 4.57 2.61
CA TYR A 86 -4.24 5.86 2.28
C TYR A 86 -2.83 6.01 2.86
N GLU A 87 -2.65 5.64 4.13
CA GLU A 87 -1.34 5.68 4.79
C GLU A 87 -0.33 4.76 4.11
N ILE A 88 -0.72 3.54 3.73
CA ILE A 88 0.15 2.61 2.98
C ILE A 88 0.64 3.27 1.69
N VAL A 89 -0.27 3.85 0.89
CA VAL A 89 0.08 4.50 -0.39
C VAL A 89 1.01 5.71 -0.16
N SER A 90 0.71 6.53 0.84
CA SER A 90 1.53 7.68 1.23
C SER A 90 2.94 7.25 1.67
N ASN A 91 3.02 6.17 2.45
CA ASN A 91 4.28 5.60 2.91
C ASN A 91 5.10 5.04 1.75
N VAL A 92 4.49 4.28 0.83
CA VAL A 92 5.19 3.78 -0.37
C VAL A 92 5.79 4.94 -1.18
N LEU A 93 5.03 6.01 -1.39
CA LEU A 93 5.53 7.21 -2.09
C LEU A 93 6.71 7.84 -1.33
N SER A 94 6.54 8.10 -0.03
CA SER A 94 7.56 8.75 0.82
C SER A 94 8.84 7.90 0.94
N THR A 95 8.68 6.59 1.11
CA THR A 95 9.76 5.60 1.15
C THR A 95 10.49 5.56 -0.19
N SER A 96 9.77 5.59 -1.31
CA SER A 96 10.40 5.60 -2.63
C SER A 96 11.26 6.84 -2.87
N GLU A 97 10.81 8.01 -2.43
CA GLU A 97 11.55 9.26 -2.57
C GLU A 97 12.79 9.31 -1.67
N SER A 98 12.65 8.82 -0.43
CA SER A 98 13.75 8.74 0.53
C SER A 98 14.78 7.70 0.11
N SER A 99 14.34 6.60 -0.51
CA SER A 99 15.20 5.49 -0.89
C SER A 99 16.26 5.83 -1.93
N LYS A 100 16.01 6.86 -2.75
CA LYS A 100 16.95 7.38 -3.75
C LYS A 100 18.27 7.86 -3.16
N ARG A 101 18.32 8.07 -1.84
CA ARG A 101 19.51 8.49 -1.10
C ARG A 101 20.42 7.33 -0.72
N TYR A 102 19.97 6.07 -0.83
CA TYR A 102 20.78 4.91 -0.53
C TYR A 102 21.59 4.49 -1.76
N GLU A 103 22.86 4.16 -1.54
CA GLU A 103 23.78 3.67 -2.58
C GLU A 103 23.58 2.18 -2.88
N LEU A 104 22.96 1.44 -1.95
CA LEU A 104 22.73 0.00 -2.05
C LEU A 104 21.44 -0.33 -2.82
N SER A 105 21.56 -1.20 -3.83
CA SER A 105 20.49 -1.56 -4.76
C SER A 105 19.32 -2.29 -4.10
N GLU A 106 19.58 -3.04 -3.02
CA GLU A 106 18.54 -3.76 -2.27
C GLU A 106 17.55 -2.84 -1.56
N PHE A 107 17.96 -1.60 -1.23
CA PHE A 107 17.10 -0.61 -0.58
C PHE A 107 16.50 0.39 -1.57
N LEU A 108 16.85 0.33 -2.85
CA LEU A 108 16.32 1.23 -3.85
C LEU A 108 14.91 0.81 -4.27
N VAL A 109 13.93 1.69 -4.07
CA VAL A 109 12.55 1.49 -4.52
C VAL A 109 12.36 2.24 -5.83
N LEU A 110 12.42 1.50 -6.94
CA LEU A 110 12.31 2.05 -8.29
C LEU A 110 10.86 2.06 -8.75
N LEU A 111 10.29 3.27 -8.84
CA LEU A 111 9.00 3.53 -9.47
C LEU A 111 9.20 4.26 -10.79
N ARG A 112 8.45 3.85 -11.82
CA ARG A 112 8.40 4.58 -13.08
C ARG A 112 7.69 5.93 -12.90
N PRO A 113 7.99 6.96 -13.71
CA PRO A 113 7.41 8.30 -13.55
C PRO A 113 5.88 8.32 -13.46
N GLU A 114 5.21 7.51 -14.26
CA GLU A 114 3.75 7.37 -14.27
C GLU A 114 3.21 6.73 -12.99
N GLN A 115 3.94 5.79 -12.38
CA GLN A 115 3.57 5.22 -11.09
C GLN A 115 3.69 6.28 -10.01
N VAL A 116 4.78 7.06 -9.99
CA VAL A 116 4.96 8.18 -9.06
C VAL A 116 3.83 9.21 -9.22
N ALA A 117 3.47 9.56 -10.46
CA ALA A 117 2.38 10.47 -10.74
C ALA A 117 1.03 9.94 -10.22
N CYS A 118 0.75 8.65 -10.42
CA CYS A 118 -0.44 7.98 -9.91
C CYS A 118 -0.52 8.03 -8.38
N LEU A 119 0.56 7.66 -7.66
CA LEU A 119 0.58 7.71 -6.20
C LEU A 119 0.42 9.15 -5.67
N ARG A 120 1.09 10.13 -6.31
CA ARG A 120 0.95 11.55 -5.95
C ARG A 120 -0.47 12.06 -6.14
N LEU A 121 -1.12 11.67 -7.24
CA LEU A 121 -2.52 12.01 -7.47
C LEU A 121 -3.39 11.40 -6.39
N TYR A 122 -3.27 10.10 -6.13
CA TYR A 122 -4.05 9.42 -5.08
C TYR A 122 -3.90 10.10 -3.71
N VAL A 123 -2.66 10.43 -3.31
CA VAL A 123 -2.38 11.13 -2.04
C VAL A 123 -2.99 12.53 -2.04
N LYS A 124 -2.88 13.28 -3.14
CA LYS A 124 -3.49 14.61 -3.29
C LYS A 124 -5.00 14.60 -3.17
N GLU A 125 -5.67 13.56 -3.70
CA GLU A 125 -7.12 13.41 -3.61
C GLU A 125 -7.61 13.00 -2.20
N GLY A 126 -6.70 12.58 -1.31
CA GLY A 126 -7.02 12.20 0.05
C GLY A 126 -7.70 10.82 0.18
N VAL A 127 -8.16 10.52 1.40
CA VAL A 127 -8.71 9.20 1.78
C VAL A 127 -9.92 8.83 0.91
N TRP A 128 -10.83 9.79 0.69
CA TRP A 128 -12.11 9.56 0.01
C TRP A 128 -12.09 9.88 -1.49
N GLY A 129 -10.96 10.37 -2.01
CA GLY A 129 -10.88 10.84 -3.39
C GLY A 129 -11.53 12.21 -3.60
N VAL A 130 -11.57 12.67 -4.86
CA VAL A 130 -12.34 13.87 -5.21
C VAL A 130 -13.83 13.51 -5.20
N GLN A 131 -14.54 13.89 -4.14
CA GLN A 131 -16.00 13.91 -4.18
C GLN A 131 -16.43 14.98 -5.19
N GLN A 132 -17.03 14.56 -6.31
CA GLN A 132 -17.85 15.50 -7.08
C GLN A 132 -18.98 15.92 -6.14
N ALA A 133 -18.98 17.18 -5.73
CA ALA A 133 -20.03 17.77 -4.91
C ALA A 133 -21.35 17.79 -5.71
N GLN A 134 -22.08 16.69 -5.71
CA GLN A 134 -23.48 16.65 -6.11
C GLN A 134 -24.35 16.70 -4.84
N SER A 135 -24.47 17.89 -4.24
CA SER A 135 -25.57 18.22 -3.33
C SER A 135 -25.63 19.72 -3.11
N ALA A 136 -26.47 20.38 -3.90
CA ALA A 136 -27.26 21.56 -3.51
C ALA A 136 -28.06 22.11 -4.70
N VAL A 137 -29.03 21.37 -5.26
CA VAL A 137 -30.10 21.99 -6.04
C VAL A 137 -31.42 21.24 -5.80
N ALA A 138 -32.48 22.02 -5.58
CA ALA A 138 -33.90 21.67 -5.47
C ALA A 138 -34.44 21.28 -4.07
N MET A 139 -34.38 22.22 -3.13
CA MET A 139 -35.53 22.47 -2.26
C MET A 139 -36.24 23.70 -2.82
N GLU A 140 -37.20 23.50 -3.72
CA GLU A 140 -38.18 24.54 -4.08
C GLU A 140 -39.46 24.24 -3.29
N PRO A 141 -39.94 25.16 -2.42
CA PRO A 141 -41.31 25.11 -1.94
C PRO A 141 -42.24 25.76 -2.97
N GLY A 142 -43.10 24.95 -3.59
CA GLY A 142 -44.28 25.39 -4.33
C GLY A 142 -45.55 25.06 -3.56
#